data_AF-A0A8J7CD40-F1
#
_entry.id   AF-A0A8J7CD40-F1
#
_cell.length_a   1.000
_cell.length_b   1.000
_cell.length_c   1.000
_cell.angle_alpha   90.00
_cell.angle_beta   90.00
_cell.angle_gamma   90.00
#
_symmetry.space_group_name_H-M   'P 1'
#
loop_
_entity.id
_entity.type
_entity.pdbx_description
1 polymer ?
#
loop_
_entity_poly.entity_id
_entity_poly.type
_entity_poly.pdbx_seq_one_letter_code
_entity_poly.pdbx_strand_id
1 'polypeptide(L)'
;MNCTEFRELLGSYLEESLDEEKRRAFRRHLRECAPCRERAMSEDPTLLFAVAAETPASEADVEGCAVAVVAQIRQQRLARSLSKRRRPWLAAAAAIVIMIAGGLTWKVMLGGIETQIPPR
;
A
#
# COMPACT_ATOMS: atom_id res chain seq x y z
N MET A 1 13.94 -18.96 32.25
CA MET A 1 14.81 -19.50 31.19
C MET A 1 16.07 -18.64 31.13
N ASN A 2 17.23 -19.28 31.08
CA ASN A 2 18.53 -18.61 30.95
C ASN A 2 19.06 -18.69 29.51
N CYS A 3 20.18 -18.02 29.21
CA CYS A 3 20.74 -17.95 27.86
C CYS A 3 21.29 -19.29 27.34
N THR A 4 21.70 -20.20 28.22
CA THR A 4 22.21 -21.52 27.86
C THR A 4 21.06 -22.42 27.42
N GLU A 5 20.03 -22.49 28.25
CA GLU A 5 18.78 -23.20 27.99
C GLU A 5 18.10 -22.67 26.71
N PHE A 6 18.11 -21.35 26.47
CA PHE A 6 17.65 -20.77 25.21
C PHE A 6 18.33 -21.39 23.98
N ARG A 7 19.65 -21.54 24.05
CA ARG A 7 20.46 -22.01 22.92
C ARG A 7 20.20 -23.47 22.62
N GLU A 8 20.02 -24.28 23.66
CA GLU A 8 19.67 -25.70 23.52
C GLU A 8 18.28 -25.88 22.90
N LEU A 9 17.33 -25.01 23.26
CA LEU A 9 15.95 -25.08 22.76
C LEU A 9 15.73 -24.41 21.40
N LEU A 10 16.71 -23.65 20.87
CA LEU A 10 16.56 -22.91 19.61
C LEU A 10 16.29 -23.84 18.42
N GLY A 11 17.00 -24.96 18.31
CA GLY A 11 16.75 -25.96 17.27
C GLY A 11 15.33 -26.54 17.36
N SER A 12 14.92 -26.96 18.56
CA SER A 12 13.56 -27.48 18.79
C SER A 12 12.47 -26.43 18.58
N TYR A 13 12.76 -25.15 18.80
CA TYR A 13 11.84 -24.06 18.48
C TYR A 13 11.63 -23.94 16.97
N LEU A 14 12.71 -23.97 16.19
CA LEU A 14 12.67 -23.88 14.72
C LEU A 14 12.00 -25.11 14.09
N GLU A 15 12.13 -26.28 14.73
CA GLU A 15 11.43 -27.52 14.34
C GLU A 15 9.98 -27.58 14.84
N GLU A 16 9.48 -26.52 15.49
CA GLU A 16 8.15 -26.43 16.09
C GLU A 16 7.81 -27.55 17.11
N SER A 17 8.83 -28.24 17.64
CA SER A 17 8.68 -29.42 18.50
C SER A 17 8.56 -29.12 20.00
N LEU A 18 8.69 -27.85 20.39
CA LEU A 18 8.54 -27.40 21.78
C LEU A 18 7.09 -27.51 22.26
N ASP A 19 6.92 -27.84 23.54
CA ASP A 19 5.65 -27.68 24.23
C ASP A 19 5.29 -26.20 24.45
N GLU A 20 4.02 -25.91 24.70
CA GLU A 20 3.51 -24.54 24.77
C GLU A 20 4.05 -23.73 25.95
N GLU A 21 4.42 -24.39 27.05
CA GLU A 21 5.01 -23.71 28.20
C GLU A 21 6.45 -23.26 27.89
N LYS A 22 7.27 -24.16 27.34
CA LYS A 22 8.62 -23.84 26.88
C LYS A 22 8.62 -22.84 25.74
N ARG A 23 7.69 -22.94 24.78
CA ARG A 23 7.54 -21.97 23.68
C ARG A 23 7.27 -20.56 24.22
N ARG A 24 6.41 -20.41 25.23
CA ARG A 24 6.16 -19.12 25.88
C ARG A 24 7.36 -18.60 26.65
N ALA A 25 8.04 -19.47 27.41
CA ALA A 25 9.26 -19.09 28.13
C ALA A 25 10.38 -18.65 27.17
N PHE A 26 10.51 -19.33 26.04
CA PHE A 26 11.45 -19.02 24.96
C PHE A 26 11.16 -17.65 24.34
N ARG A 27 9.92 -17.41 23.90
CA ARG A 27 9.50 -16.12 23.31
C ARG A 27 9.59 -14.96 24.29
N ARG A 28 9.38 -15.20 25.59
CA ARG A 28 9.62 -14.20 26.63
C ARG A 28 11.12 -13.84 26.72
N HIS A 29 12.00 -14.83 26.83
CA HIS A 29 13.43 -14.59 26.88
C HIS A 29 13.95 -13.88 25.62
N LEU A 30 13.46 -14.26 24.44
CA LEU A 30 13.80 -13.61 23.17
C LEU A 30 13.41 -12.12 23.14
N ARG A 31 12.33 -11.74 23.84
CA ARG A 31 11.92 -10.33 23.98
C ARG A 31 12.80 -9.55 24.97
N GLU A 32 13.20 -10.19 26.06
CA GLU A 32 13.90 -9.54 27.18
C GLU A 32 15.42 -9.49 26.99
N CYS A 33 16.02 -10.45 26.28
CA CYS A 33 17.48 -10.60 26.14
C CYS A 33 17.96 -10.16 24.75
N ALA A 34 18.58 -8.97 24.67
CA ALA A 34 19.13 -8.45 23.41
C ALA A 34 20.23 -9.36 22.78
N PRO A 35 21.19 -9.92 23.53
CA PRO A 35 22.20 -10.81 22.95
C PRO A 35 21.62 -12.08 22.33
N CYS A 36 20.66 -12.72 23.00
CA CYS A 36 20.00 -13.91 22.47
C CYS A 36 19.15 -13.60 21.25
N ARG A 37 18.52 -12.43 21.20
CA ARG A 37 17.75 -11.96 20.05
C ARG A 37 18.62 -11.71 18.83
N GLU A 38 19.74 -11.02 18.98
CA GLU A 38 20.68 -10.77 17.87
C GLU A 38 21.22 -12.08 17.31
N ARG A 39 21.57 -13.02 18.20
CA ARG A 39 21.99 -14.37 17.79
C ARG A 39 20.87 -15.12 17.07
N ALA A 40 19.66 -15.11 17.61
CA ALA A 40 18.52 -15.78 17.00
C ALA A 40 18.21 -15.21 15.60
N MET A 41 18.28 -13.89 15.41
CA MET A 41 18.12 -13.25 14.10
C MET A 41 19.22 -13.64 13.11
N SER A 42 20.43 -13.92 13.59
CA SER A 42 21.52 -14.41 12.73
C SER A 42 21.31 -15.86 12.27
N GLU A 43 20.59 -16.66 13.06
CA GLU A 43 20.24 -18.05 12.70
C GLU A 43 18.97 -18.08 11.83
N ASP A 44 17.92 -17.32 12.20
CA ASP A 44 16.69 -17.17 11.43
C ASP A 44 16.10 -15.74 11.57
N PRO A 45 16.13 -14.92 10.49
CA PRO A 45 15.56 -13.58 10.50
C PRO A 45 14.05 -13.52 10.77
N THR A 46 13.30 -14.60 10.53
CA THR A 46 11.85 -14.64 10.77
C THR A 46 11.50 -14.58 12.25
N LEU A 47 12.44 -14.89 13.15
CA LEU A 47 12.26 -14.79 14.59
C LEU A 47 12.03 -13.36 15.08
N LEU A 48 12.29 -12.34 14.25
CA LEU A 48 11.84 -10.96 14.49
C LEU A 48 10.33 -10.87 14.72
N PHE A 49 9.54 -11.67 13.99
CA PHE A 49 8.10 -11.68 14.11
C PHE A 49 7.63 -12.42 15.37
N ALA A 50 8.41 -13.38 15.87
CA ALA A 50 8.13 -14.03 17.16
C ALA A 50 8.29 -13.07 18.36
N VAL A 51 9.10 -12.02 18.20
CA VAL A 51 9.30 -10.94 19.19
C VAL A 51 8.21 -9.89 19.11
N ALA A 52 7.62 -9.70 17.92
CA ALA A 52 6.54 -8.74 17.67
C ALA A 52 5.23 -9.24 18.32
N ALA A 53 5.13 -8.99 19.63
CA ALA A 53 3.96 -9.04 20.49
C ALA A 53 2.84 -10.03 20.13
N GLU A 54 2.71 -11.08 20.94
CA GLU A 54 1.39 -11.62 21.32
C GLU A 54 0.66 -10.60 22.19
N THR A 55 0.34 -9.41 21.67
CA THR A 55 -0.79 -8.68 22.21
C THR A 55 -2.00 -9.39 21.65
N PRO A 56 -2.80 -10.12 22.47
CA PRO A 56 -4.08 -10.59 21.99
C PRO A 56 -4.85 -9.34 21.59
N ALA A 57 -5.02 -9.15 20.27
CA ALA A 57 -5.83 -8.06 19.77
C ALA A 57 -7.22 -8.24 20.40
N SER A 58 -7.72 -7.22 21.08
CA SER A 58 -9.07 -7.31 21.60
C SER A 58 -10.03 -7.44 20.42
N GLU A 59 -11.15 -8.12 20.61
CA GLU A 59 -12.16 -8.28 19.56
C GLU A 59 -12.61 -6.91 19.01
N ALA A 60 -12.68 -5.90 19.89
CA ALA A 60 -12.96 -4.51 19.54
C ALA A 60 -11.89 -3.87 18.64
N ASP A 61 -10.61 -4.16 18.86
CA ASP A 61 -9.51 -3.63 18.02
C ASP A 61 -9.57 -4.21 16.60
N VAL A 62 -9.88 -5.51 16.50
CA VAL A 62 -10.02 -6.21 15.22
C VAL A 62 -11.21 -5.67 14.44
N GLU A 63 -12.37 -5.51 15.10
CA GLU A 63 -13.58 -4.98 14.48
C GLU A 63 -13.39 -3.52 14.02
N GLY A 64 -12.80 -2.68 14.88
CA GLY A 64 -12.47 -1.29 14.53
C GLY A 64 -11.55 -1.19 13.33
N CYS A 65 -10.51 -2.04 13.27
CA CYS A 65 -9.59 -2.09 12.13
C CYS A 65 -10.29 -2.55 10.85
N ALA A 66 -11.14 -3.59 10.93
CA ALA A 66 -11.90 -4.09 9.79
C ALA A 66 -12.85 -3.01 9.22
N VAL A 67 -13.58 -2.30 10.09
CA VAL A 67 -14.46 -1.20 9.68
C VAL A 67 -13.68 -0.10 8.99
N ALA A 68 -12.54 0.32 9.56
CA ALA A 68 -11.69 1.37 8.98
C ALA A 68 -11.16 0.98 7.59
N VAL A 69 -10.65 -0.24 7.44
CA VAL A 69 -10.12 -0.76 6.17
C VAL A 69 -11.22 -0.84 5.11
N VAL A 70 -12.39 -1.36 5.46
CA VAL A 70 -13.54 -1.45 4.53
C VAL A 70 -14.00 -0.06 4.10
N ALA A 71 -14.09 0.90 5.04
CA ALA A 71 -14.45 2.27 4.74
C ALA A 71 -13.45 2.92 3.77
N GLN A 72 -12.16 2.75 4.00
CA GLN A 72 -11.10 3.27 3.13
C GLN A 72 -11.15 2.66 1.73
N ILE A 73 -11.33 1.34 1.61
CA ILE A 73 -11.47 0.66 0.32
C ILE A 73 -12.68 1.22 -0.45
N ARG A 74 -13.80 1.43 0.24
CA ARG A 74 -15.02 1.98 -0.39
C ARG A 74 -14.78 3.41 -0.89
N GLN A 75 -14.12 4.25 -0.11
CA GLN A 75 -13.76 5.62 -0.50
C GLN A 75 -12.84 5.64 -1.72
N GLN A 76 -11.81 4.80 -1.73
CA GLN A 76 -10.89 4.70 -2.87
C GLN A 76 -11.61 4.22 -4.14
N ARG A 77 -12.52 3.24 -4.03
CA ARG A 77 -13.34 2.77 -5.15
C ARG A 77 -14.25 3.87 -5.70
N LEU A 78 -14.90 4.63 -4.82
CA LEU A 78 -15.74 5.77 -5.20
C LEU A 78 -14.91 6.85 -5.93
N ALA A 79 -13.78 7.26 -5.37
CA ALA A 79 -12.89 8.25 -5.98
C ALA A 79 -12.41 7.80 -7.37
N ARG A 80 -12.03 6.52 -7.51
CA ARG A 80 -11.58 5.95 -8.78
C ARG A 80 -12.70 5.89 -9.82
N SER A 81 -13.91 5.53 -9.40
CA SER A 81 -15.10 5.52 -10.27
C SER A 81 -15.43 6.93 -10.79
N LEU A 82 -15.46 7.93 -9.89
CA LEU A 82 -15.74 9.32 -10.26
C LEU A 82 -14.67 9.88 -11.21
N SER A 83 -13.39 9.61 -10.95
CA SER A 83 -12.29 10.01 -11.84
C SER A 83 -12.44 9.38 -13.23
N LYS A 84 -12.75 8.08 -13.29
CA LYS A 84 -12.95 7.37 -14.57
C LYS A 84 -14.16 7.91 -15.35
N ARG A 85 -15.24 8.30 -14.65
CA ARG A 85 -16.44 8.88 -15.28
C ARG A 85 -16.22 10.31 -15.80
N ARG A 86 -15.35 11.10 -15.14
CA ARG A 86 -15.02 12.47 -15.57
C ARG A 86 -14.04 12.50 -16.75
N ARG A 87 -13.15 11.50 -16.89
CA ARG A 87 -12.17 11.41 -17.99
C ARG A 87 -12.75 11.59 -19.40
N PRO A 88 -13.80 10.88 -19.83
CA PRO A 88 -14.34 11.05 -21.18
C PRO A 88 -14.95 12.45 -21.39
N TRP A 89 -15.55 13.03 -20.34
CA TRP A 89 -16.14 14.37 -20.42
C TRP A 89 -15.07 15.46 -20.52
N LEU A 90 -13.98 15.33 -19.75
CA LEU A 90 -12.81 16.20 -19.86
C LEU A 90 -12.12 16.07 -21.23
N ALA A 91 -12.00 14.85 -21.76
CA ALA A 91 -11.44 14.62 -23.10
C ALA A 91 -12.32 15.23 -24.20
N ALA A 92 -13.64 15.09 -24.10
CA ALA A 92 -14.58 15.72 -25.02
C ALA A 92 -14.52 17.25 -24.96
N ALA A 93 -14.46 17.84 -23.76
CA ALA A 93 -14.32 19.28 -23.59
C ALA A 93 -13.01 19.80 -24.21
N ALA A 94 -11.89 19.10 -24.01
CA ALA A 94 -10.61 19.44 -24.62
C ALA A 94 -10.67 19.38 -26.16
N ALA A 95 -11.30 18.35 -26.73
CA ALA A 95 -11.47 18.21 -28.18
C ALA A 95 -12.30 19.37 -28.79
N ILE A 96 -13.37 19.80 -28.11
CA ILE A 96 -14.18 20.95 -28.54
C ILE A 96 -13.34 22.23 -28.54
N VAL A 97 -12.57 22.49 -27.48
CA VAL A 97 -11.70 23.67 -27.42
C VAL A 97 -10.68 23.66 -28.56
N ILE A 98 -10.06 22.51 -28.85
CA ILE A 98 -9.13 22.35 -29.97
C ILE A 98 -9.82 22.61 -31.32
N MET A 99 -11.04 22.08 -31.52
CA MET A 99 -11.82 22.29 -32.75
C MET A 99 -12.22 23.75 -32.94
N ILE A 100 -12.63 24.44 -31.87
CA ILE A 100 -12.97 25.87 -31.90
C ILE A 100 -11.71 26.69 -32.21
N ALA A 101 -10.60 26.42 -31.51
CA ALA A 101 -9.34 27.13 -31.73
C ALA A 101 -8.80 26.91 -33.15
N GLY A 102 -8.84 25.67 -33.65
CA GLY A 102 -8.44 25.30 -35.01
C GLY A 102 -9.36 25.89 -36.09
N GLY A 103 -10.67 25.92 -35.85
CA GLY A 103 -11.63 26.53 -36.76
C GLY A 103 -11.49 28.05 -36.83
N LEU A 104 -11.21 28.70 -35.70
CA LEU A 104 -10.93 30.15 -35.66
C LEU A 104 -9.65 30.50 -36.40
N THR A 105 -8.55 29.75 -36.20
CA THR A 105 -7.30 29.99 -36.94
C THR A 105 -7.46 29.75 -38.44
N TRP A 106 -8.18 28.70 -38.85
CA TRP A 106 -8.47 28.42 -40.25
C TRP A 106 -9.30 29.52 -40.92
N LYS A 107 -10.34 30.01 -40.24
CA LYS A 107 -11.16 31.13 -40.72
C LYS A 107 -10.36 32.43 -40.86
N VAL A 108 -9.47 32.72 -39.92
CA VAL A 108 -8.59 33.89 -39.99
C VAL A 108 -7.59 33.76 -41.17
N MET A 109 -7.11 32.55 -41.45
CA MET A 109 -6.18 32.30 -42.55
C MET A 109 -6.85 32.38 -43.93
N LEU A 110 -8.06 31.84 -44.09
CA LEU A 110 -8.83 31.93 -45.34
C LEU A 110 -9.35 33.35 -45.62
N GLY A 111 -9.76 34.09 -44.59
CA GLY A 111 -10.21 35.48 -44.75
C GLY A 111 -9.12 36.46 -45.22
N GLY A 112 -7.85 36.07 -45.13
CA GLY A 112 -6.72 36.84 -45.70
C GLY A 112 -6.47 36.59 -47.19
N ILE A 113 -7.05 35.55 -47.79
CA ILE A 113 -6.82 35.19 -49.20
C ILE A 113 -7.77 35.96 -50.15
N GLU A 114 -8.93 36.40 -49.66
CA GLU A 114 -9.94 37.11 -50.46
C GLU A 114 -9.54 38.55 -50.85
N THR A 115 -8.49 39.13 -50.27
CA THR A 115 -8.01 40.47 -50.64
C THR A 115 -7.05 40.49 -51.84
N GLN A 116 -6.80 39.35 -52.50
CA GLN A 116 -5.83 39.25 -53.60
C GLN A 116 -6.46 38.73 -54.91
N ILE A 117 -7.59 39.31 -55.34
CA ILE A 117 -8.10 39.16 -56.73
C ILE A 117 -7.99 40.53 -57.42
N PRO A 118 -6.99 40.75 -58.29
CA PRO A 118 -6.92 41.99 -59.06
C PRO A 118 -7.99 41.99 -60.17
N PRO A 119 -8.64 43.14 -60.44
CA PRO A 119 -9.62 43.23 -61.52
C PRO A 119 -8.93 43.08 -62.89
N ARG A 120 -9.56 42.31 -63.78
CA ARG A 120 -9.29 42.33 -65.23
C ARG A 120 -10.48 42.91 -65.97
#